data_AF-A0A355BEE3-F1
#
_entry.id   AF-A0A355BEE3-F1
#
_cell.length_a   1.000
_cell.length_b   1.000
_cell.length_c   1.000
_cell.angle_alpha   90.00
_cell.angle_beta   90.00
_cell.angle_gamma   90.00
#
_symmetry.space_group_name_H-M   'P 1'
#
loop_
_entity.id
_entity.type
_entity.pdbx_description
1 polymer ?
#
loop_
_entity_poly.entity_id
_entity_poly.type
_entity_poly.pdbx_seq_one_letter_code
_entity_poly.pdbx_strand_id
1 'polypeptide(L)'
;MFQNRLLKAIILGYFLIFGITLIAQIKDCSIDYEQKTDTTYIKKTNNVLVYERVFGNSKELVFFSLINSDGIALLEVQQIQKSTDFIPSFCVDKNSKIIFQLENGKFVTVIHSKNNVCSTLNYDNESKSNIRILTSYFYFARENFEELKVSPLSIMRIKYVGDKKDIILKNKIESEMMKETYIPSNYFIDYLHCIDTK
;
A
#
# COMPACT_ATOMS: atom_id res chain seq x y z
N MET A 1 -4.30 10.76 59.20
CA MET A 1 -3.05 10.97 58.43
C MET A 1 -2.72 9.83 57.44
N PHE A 2 -3.18 8.59 57.68
CA PHE A 2 -2.90 7.41 56.84
C PHE A 2 -3.61 7.44 55.46
N GLN A 3 -4.84 7.93 55.41
CA GLN A 3 -5.71 7.89 54.22
C GLN A 3 -5.19 8.75 53.05
N ASN A 4 -4.55 9.89 53.34
CA ASN A 4 -3.95 10.76 52.32
C ASN A 4 -2.66 10.20 51.71
N ARG A 5 -1.94 9.31 52.41
CA ARG A 5 -0.75 8.63 51.85
C ARG A 5 -1.15 7.52 50.90
N LEU A 6 -2.20 6.77 51.24
CA LEU A 6 -2.76 5.72 50.39
C LEU A 6 -3.33 6.28 49.08
N LEU A 7 -4.09 7.39 49.16
CA LEU A 7 -4.67 8.04 47.99
C LEU A 7 -3.61 8.61 47.04
N LYS A 8 -2.54 9.21 47.59
CA LYS A 8 -1.39 9.69 46.79
C LYS A 8 -0.64 8.54 46.12
N ALA A 9 -0.47 7.41 46.80
CA ALA A 9 0.15 6.21 46.22
C ALA A 9 -0.68 5.61 45.08
N ILE A 10 -2.02 5.62 45.20
CA ILE A 10 -2.94 5.15 44.15
C ILE A 10 -2.90 6.07 42.93
N ILE A 11 -2.90 7.39 43.13
CA ILE A 11 -2.82 8.38 42.03
C ILE A 11 -1.46 8.29 41.31
N LEU A 12 -0.36 8.12 42.06
CA LEU A 12 0.97 7.96 41.48
C LEU A 12 1.10 6.62 40.71
N GLY A 13 0.46 5.56 41.22
CA GLY A 13 0.38 4.28 40.53
C GLY A 13 -0.38 4.36 39.20
N TYR A 14 -1.49 5.11 39.16
CA TYR A 14 -2.25 5.31 37.92
C TYR A 14 -1.46 6.10 36.86
N PHE A 15 -0.63 7.06 37.29
CA PHE A 15 0.23 7.84 36.38
C PHE A 15 1.38 7.01 35.79
N LEU A 16 1.90 6.03 36.55
CA LEU A 16 2.97 5.12 36.12
C LEU A 16 2.51 4.05 35.13
N ILE A 17 1.25 3.60 35.22
CA ILE A 17 0.71 2.56 34.31
C ILE A 17 0.30 3.17 32.95
N PHE A 18 -0.04 4.46 32.90
CA PHE A 18 -0.42 5.14 31.66
C PHE A 18 0.79 5.48 30.75
N GLY A 19 2.01 5.49 31.29
CA GLY A 19 3.22 5.85 30.55
C GLY A 19 3.79 4.77 29.62
N ILE A 20 3.25 3.54 29.64
CA ILE A 20 3.90 2.37 29.01
C ILE A 20 3.18 1.85 27.74
N THR A 21 2.11 2.49 27.27
CA THR A 21 1.29 1.95 26.15
C THR A 21 1.61 2.52 24.77
N LEU A 22 2.69 3.29 24.60
CA LEU A 22 2.98 3.98 23.33
C LEU A 22 4.10 3.38 22.47
N ILE A 23 4.42 2.10 22.64
CA ILE A 23 5.21 1.41 21.61
C ILE A 23 4.22 0.80 20.61
N ALA A 24 3.69 1.63 19.72
CA ALA A 24 3.13 1.12 18.47
C ALA A 24 4.26 0.33 17.79
N GLN A 25 4.08 -0.97 17.63
CA GLN A 25 5.08 -1.84 17.03
C GLN A 25 5.17 -1.49 15.55
N ILE A 26 6.18 -0.70 15.19
CA ILE A 26 6.57 -0.47 13.80
C ILE A 26 6.82 -1.84 13.19
N LYS A 27 6.14 -2.13 12.09
CA LYS A 27 6.24 -3.43 11.43
C LYS A 27 7.63 -3.61 10.83
N ASP A 28 8.19 -4.80 10.98
CA ASP A 28 9.48 -5.13 10.38
C ASP A 28 9.41 -5.03 8.85
N CYS A 29 10.38 -4.35 8.27
CA CYS A 29 10.46 -4.11 6.84
C CYS A 29 10.94 -5.35 6.10
N SER A 30 10.08 -5.92 5.26
CA SER A 30 10.44 -7.02 4.38
C SER A 30 10.93 -6.45 3.03
N ILE A 31 12.23 -6.61 2.75
CA ILE A 31 12.91 -6.07 1.56
C ILE A 31 12.99 -7.16 0.49
N ASP A 32 12.55 -6.84 -0.73
CA ASP A 32 12.62 -7.70 -1.91
C ASP A 32 14.05 -7.73 -2.44
N TYR A 33 14.60 -6.54 -2.74
CA TYR A 33 16.00 -6.37 -3.06
C TYR A 33 16.51 -4.99 -2.67
N GLU A 34 17.81 -4.93 -2.42
CA GLU A 34 18.56 -3.70 -2.18
C GLU A 34 19.87 -3.78 -2.95
N GLN A 35 20.15 -2.74 -3.74
CA GLN A 35 21.35 -2.63 -4.56
C GLN A 35 21.98 -1.27 -4.34
N LYS A 36 23.28 -1.28 -4.06
CA LYS A 36 24.08 -0.07 -3.91
C LYS A 36 25.36 -0.21 -4.72
N THR A 37 25.59 0.71 -5.62
CA THR A 37 26.85 0.91 -6.36
C THR A 37 27.43 2.27 -5.98
N ASP A 38 28.62 2.59 -6.48
CA ASP A 38 29.26 3.89 -6.24
C ASP A 38 28.41 5.08 -6.75
N THR A 39 27.46 4.84 -7.65
CA THR A 39 26.68 5.89 -8.32
C THR A 39 25.16 5.72 -8.21
N THR A 40 24.67 4.57 -7.74
CA THR A 40 23.23 4.25 -7.75
C THR A 40 22.83 3.48 -6.50
N TYR A 41 21.70 3.85 -5.93
CA TYR A 41 21.06 3.18 -4.81
C TYR A 41 19.60 2.87 -5.13
N ILE A 42 19.22 1.60 -5.01
CA ILE A 42 17.84 1.16 -5.15
C ILE A 42 17.48 0.23 -4.01
N LYS A 43 16.36 0.50 -3.35
CA LYS A 43 15.77 -0.38 -2.32
C LYS A 43 14.29 -0.57 -2.61
N LYS A 44 13.83 -1.82 -2.66
CA LYS A 44 12.44 -2.18 -2.90
C LYS A 44 11.89 -3.05 -1.78
N THR A 45 10.69 -2.76 -1.28
CA THR A 45 9.98 -3.63 -0.33
C THR A 45 9.26 -4.76 -1.05
N ASN A 46 8.92 -5.83 -0.33
CA ASN A 46 8.05 -6.87 -0.87
C ASN A 46 6.67 -6.33 -1.28
N ASN A 47 6.04 -7.03 -2.23
CA ASN A 47 4.68 -6.75 -2.67
C ASN A 47 3.69 -7.13 -1.56
N VAL A 48 2.83 -6.19 -1.17
CA VAL A 48 1.77 -6.39 -0.18
C VAL A 48 0.42 -6.29 -0.85
N LEU A 49 -0.45 -7.27 -0.62
CA LEU A 49 -1.81 -7.28 -1.16
C LEU A 49 -2.64 -6.15 -0.53
N VAL A 50 -3.17 -5.26 -1.37
CA VAL A 50 -4.01 -4.14 -0.92
C VAL A 50 -5.46 -4.22 -1.37
N TYR A 51 -5.74 -5.05 -2.36
CA TYR A 51 -7.09 -5.32 -2.82
C TYR A 51 -7.18 -6.73 -3.37
N GLU A 52 -8.25 -7.44 -2.99
CA GLU A 52 -8.63 -8.72 -3.57
C GLU A 52 -10.13 -8.71 -3.88
N ARG A 53 -10.47 -9.18 -5.08
CA ARG A 53 -11.83 -9.49 -5.49
C ARG A 53 -11.86 -10.84 -6.18
N VAL A 54 -12.64 -11.76 -5.63
CA VAL A 54 -12.98 -13.04 -6.26
C VAL A 54 -14.46 -12.98 -6.62
N PHE A 55 -14.79 -13.12 -7.90
CA PHE A 55 -16.17 -13.08 -8.38
C PHE A 55 -16.37 -14.01 -9.57
N GLY A 56 -17.06 -15.13 -9.34
CA GLY A 56 -17.27 -16.16 -10.35
C GLY A 56 -15.93 -16.64 -10.92
N ASN A 57 -15.77 -16.55 -12.23
CA ASN A 57 -14.57 -16.97 -12.92
C ASN A 57 -13.45 -15.92 -12.91
N SER A 58 -13.72 -14.71 -12.41
CA SER A 58 -12.79 -13.58 -12.41
C SER A 58 -12.18 -13.35 -11.03
N LYS A 59 -10.88 -13.10 -11.01
CA LYS A 59 -10.10 -12.72 -9.84
C LYS A 59 -9.32 -11.46 -10.15
N GLU A 60 -9.25 -10.55 -9.20
CA GLU A 60 -8.48 -9.33 -9.30
C GLU A 60 -7.71 -9.07 -8.03
N LEU A 61 -6.43 -8.79 -8.18
CA LEU A 61 -5.50 -8.48 -7.11
C LEU A 61 -4.81 -7.15 -7.41
N VAL A 62 -4.60 -6.34 -6.39
CA VAL A 62 -3.72 -5.17 -6.45
C VAL A 62 -2.69 -5.28 -5.34
N PHE A 63 -1.43 -5.10 -5.69
CA PHE A 63 -0.31 -5.12 -4.79
C PHE A 63 0.42 -3.78 -4.79
N PHE A 64 0.90 -3.38 -3.63
CA PHE A 64 1.79 -2.25 -3.46
C PHE A 64 3.19 -2.70 -3.05
N SER A 65 4.19 -2.01 -3.58
CA SER A 65 5.57 -2.06 -3.10
C SER A 65 6.15 -0.65 -3.10
N LEU A 66 6.96 -0.34 -2.10
CA LEU A 66 7.66 0.93 -1.99
C LEU A 66 9.09 0.78 -2.52
N ILE A 67 9.51 1.76 -3.30
CA ILE A 67 10.85 1.83 -3.88
C ILE A 67 11.49 3.15 -3.49
N ASN A 68 12.74 3.11 -3.04
CA ASN A 68 13.64 4.26 -3.04
C ASN A 68 14.65 4.07 -4.17
N SER A 69 14.71 5.02 -5.10
CA SER A 69 15.75 5.10 -6.12
C SER A 69 16.45 6.44 -5.97
N ASP A 70 17.71 6.42 -5.50
CA ASP A 70 18.54 7.61 -5.33
C ASP A 70 17.86 8.75 -4.54
N GLY A 71 17.14 8.40 -3.47
CA GLY A 71 16.39 9.33 -2.62
C GLY A 71 14.99 9.66 -3.12
N ILE A 72 14.58 9.14 -4.28
CA ILE A 72 13.24 9.34 -4.84
C ILE A 72 12.34 8.18 -4.41
N ALA A 73 11.35 8.49 -3.58
CA ALA A 73 10.30 7.55 -3.20
C ALA A 73 9.30 7.31 -4.35
N LEU A 74 9.02 6.04 -4.61
CA LEU A 74 8.12 5.56 -5.64
C LEU A 74 7.17 4.52 -5.04
N LEU A 75 5.92 4.54 -5.51
CA LEU A 75 4.96 3.47 -5.31
C LEU A 75 4.91 2.60 -6.57
N GLU A 76 5.32 1.34 -6.46
CA GLU A 76 5.00 0.30 -7.44
C GLU A 76 3.58 -0.20 -7.17
N VAL A 77 2.73 -0.17 -8.21
CA VAL A 77 1.40 -0.78 -8.19
C VAL A 77 1.35 -1.87 -9.24
N GLN A 78 1.16 -3.10 -8.77
CA GLN A 78 0.95 -4.26 -9.62
C GLN A 78 -0.51 -4.69 -9.55
N GLN A 79 -1.17 -4.74 -10.70
CA GLN A 79 -2.53 -5.21 -10.85
C GLN A 79 -2.54 -6.50 -11.63
N ILE A 80 -3.18 -7.52 -11.08
CA ILE A 80 -3.33 -8.84 -11.70
C ILE A 80 -4.81 -9.14 -11.84
N GLN A 81 -5.25 -9.44 -13.06
CA GLN A 81 -6.60 -9.92 -13.34
C GLN A 81 -6.51 -11.30 -13.97
N LYS A 82 -7.22 -12.27 -13.41
CA LYS A 82 -7.30 -13.64 -13.94
C LYS A 82 -8.76 -13.99 -14.21
N SER A 83 -9.08 -14.48 -15.41
CA SER A 83 -10.43 -14.88 -15.79
C SER A 83 -10.43 -15.95 -16.86
N THR A 84 -11.39 -16.86 -16.86
CA THR A 84 -11.64 -17.74 -18.02
C THR A 84 -12.21 -16.98 -19.21
N ASP A 85 -12.79 -15.80 -18.96
CA ASP A 85 -13.37 -14.93 -19.97
C ASP A 85 -12.34 -13.93 -20.48
N PHE A 86 -12.70 -13.18 -21.52
CA PHE A 86 -11.87 -12.10 -22.04
C PHE A 86 -11.69 -10.99 -20.99
N ILE A 87 -10.46 -10.50 -20.86
CA ILE A 87 -10.10 -9.37 -19.99
C ILE A 87 -9.65 -8.20 -20.88
N PRO A 88 -10.30 -7.03 -20.81
CA PRO A 88 -9.89 -5.87 -21.59
C PRO A 88 -8.50 -5.37 -21.18
N SER A 89 -7.78 -4.76 -22.13
CA SER A 89 -6.52 -4.09 -21.82
C SER A 89 -6.80 -2.80 -21.07
N PHE A 90 -5.94 -2.47 -20.11
CA PHE A 90 -5.95 -1.20 -19.42
C PHE A 90 -4.52 -0.65 -19.40
N CYS A 91 -4.40 0.66 -19.55
CA CYS A 91 -3.12 1.34 -19.72
C CYS A 91 -3.06 2.56 -18.81
N VAL A 92 -1.85 2.90 -18.40
CA VAL A 92 -1.50 4.14 -17.69
C VAL A 92 -0.53 4.94 -18.52
N ASP A 93 -0.70 6.25 -18.53
CA ASP A 93 0.13 7.22 -19.23
C ASP A 93 0.65 8.29 -18.26
N LYS A 94 1.36 9.29 -18.77
CA LYS A 94 1.84 10.43 -17.95
C LYS A 94 0.72 11.22 -17.23
N ASN A 95 -0.52 11.12 -17.69
CA ASN A 95 -1.68 11.80 -17.08
C ASN A 95 -2.38 10.94 -16.04
N SER A 96 -2.02 9.65 -15.97
CA SER A 96 -2.56 8.69 -15.04
C SER A 96 -2.06 8.98 -13.63
N LYS A 97 -2.95 8.83 -12.67
CA LYS A 97 -2.69 9.13 -11.26
C LYS A 97 -3.53 8.27 -10.36
N ILE A 98 -3.04 8.04 -9.16
CA ILE A 98 -3.81 7.42 -8.09
C ILE A 98 -4.09 8.48 -7.04
N ILE A 99 -5.36 8.58 -6.65
CA ILE A 99 -5.83 9.49 -5.61
C ILE A 99 -6.26 8.61 -4.43
N PHE A 100 -5.55 8.75 -3.33
CA PHE A 100 -5.89 8.15 -2.05
C PHE A 100 -6.75 9.11 -1.25
N GLN A 101 -7.90 8.64 -0.77
CA GLN A 101 -8.67 9.30 0.26
C GLN A 101 -8.32 8.64 1.59
N LEU A 102 -7.92 9.45 2.56
CA LEU A 102 -7.57 9.01 3.90
C LEU A 102 -8.81 9.05 4.81
N GLU A 103 -8.80 8.28 5.89
CA GLU A 103 -9.88 8.28 6.88
C GLU A 103 -10.08 9.65 7.55
N ASN A 104 -9.02 10.46 7.62
CA ASN A 104 -9.11 11.84 8.11
C ASN A 104 -9.72 12.83 7.09
N GLY A 105 -10.19 12.35 5.93
CA GLY A 105 -10.84 13.13 4.88
C GLY A 105 -9.89 13.84 3.91
N LYS A 106 -8.57 13.77 4.12
CA LYS A 106 -7.58 14.36 3.20
C LYS A 106 -7.36 13.48 1.98
N PHE A 107 -6.83 14.09 0.93
CA PHE A 107 -6.47 13.41 -0.31
C PHE A 107 -4.96 13.48 -0.56
N VAL A 108 -4.39 12.37 -1.00
CA VAL A 108 -2.99 12.28 -1.44
C VAL A 108 -2.97 11.77 -2.86
N THR A 109 -2.24 12.44 -3.74
CA THR A 109 -2.13 12.05 -5.16
C THR A 109 -0.73 11.56 -5.46
N VAL A 110 -0.62 10.42 -6.15
CA VAL A 110 0.62 9.94 -6.75
C VAL A 110 0.48 9.93 -8.26
N ILE A 111 1.53 10.33 -8.97
CA ILE A 111 1.52 10.62 -10.42
C ILE A 111 2.38 9.61 -11.15
N HIS A 112 1.91 9.08 -12.27
CA HIS A 112 2.63 8.05 -13.00
C HIS A 112 3.99 8.56 -13.52
N SER A 113 5.01 7.72 -13.42
CA SER A 113 6.40 8.09 -13.70
C SER A 113 6.84 7.94 -15.16
N LYS A 114 6.10 7.17 -15.97
CA LYS A 114 6.46 6.84 -17.36
C LYS A 114 5.42 7.36 -18.36
N ASN A 115 5.78 7.34 -19.66
CA ASN A 115 4.92 7.90 -20.70
C ASN A 115 3.68 7.06 -21.01
N ASN A 116 3.82 5.73 -21.20
CA ASN A 116 2.70 4.82 -21.47
C ASN A 116 3.08 3.37 -21.12
N VAL A 117 2.27 2.69 -20.32
CA VAL A 117 2.43 1.27 -19.93
C VAL A 117 1.06 0.60 -19.96
N CYS A 118 0.95 -0.53 -20.65
CA CYS A 118 -0.30 -1.29 -20.79
C CYS A 118 -0.18 -2.67 -20.17
N SER A 119 -1.32 -3.24 -19.77
CA SER A 119 -1.35 -4.60 -19.23
C SER A 119 -0.96 -5.63 -20.29
N THR A 120 -0.12 -6.59 -19.89
CA THR A 120 0.29 -7.72 -20.74
C THR A 120 -0.64 -8.91 -20.49
N LEU A 121 -1.01 -9.63 -21.56
CA LEU A 121 -1.85 -10.82 -21.48
C LEU A 121 -0.97 -12.08 -21.54
N ASN A 122 -1.17 -12.97 -20.58
CA ASN A 122 -0.58 -14.29 -20.52
C ASN A 122 -1.70 -15.32 -20.40
N TYR A 123 -1.72 -16.31 -21.28
CA TYR A 123 -2.69 -17.40 -21.19
C TYR A 123 -2.12 -18.53 -20.33
N ASP A 124 -2.89 -18.97 -19.34
CA ASP A 124 -2.58 -20.11 -18.49
C ASP A 124 -3.32 -21.34 -19.04
N ASN A 125 -2.55 -22.25 -19.66
CA ASN A 125 -3.07 -23.47 -20.28
C ASN A 125 -3.68 -24.45 -19.26
N GLU A 126 -3.18 -24.48 -18.01
CA GLU A 126 -3.62 -25.43 -16.99
C GLU A 126 -5.01 -25.06 -16.48
N SER A 127 -5.18 -23.80 -16.08
CA SER A 127 -6.47 -23.29 -15.60
C SER A 127 -7.37 -22.75 -16.71
N LYS A 128 -6.94 -22.85 -17.97
CA LYS A 128 -7.61 -22.31 -19.17
C LYS A 128 -8.05 -20.86 -19.01
N SER A 129 -7.21 -20.04 -18.39
CA SER A 129 -7.54 -18.68 -17.98
C SER A 129 -6.62 -17.64 -18.61
N ASN A 130 -7.17 -16.49 -18.92
CA ASN A 130 -6.44 -15.28 -19.27
C ASN A 130 -5.92 -14.61 -17.99
N ILE A 131 -4.64 -14.23 -17.98
CA ILE A 131 -4.01 -13.46 -16.91
C ILE A 131 -3.50 -12.15 -17.50
N ARG A 132 -4.05 -11.02 -17.05
CA ARG A 132 -3.51 -9.70 -17.36
C ARG A 132 -2.74 -9.13 -16.19
N ILE A 133 -1.55 -8.62 -16.47
CA ILE A 133 -0.66 -8.01 -15.47
C ILE A 133 -0.31 -6.60 -15.92
N LEU A 134 -0.51 -5.61 -15.05
CA LEU A 134 0.03 -4.27 -15.21
C LEU A 134 0.91 -3.95 -13.99
N THR A 135 2.18 -3.68 -14.23
CA THR A 135 3.07 -3.09 -13.22
C THR A 135 3.37 -1.65 -13.61
N SER A 136 3.16 -0.73 -12.68
CA SER A 136 3.30 0.71 -12.91
C SER A 136 3.91 1.39 -11.69
N TYR A 137 4.55 2.55 -11.92
CA TYR A 137 5.34 3.24 -10.90
C TYR A 137 4.87 4.68 -10.78
N PHE A 138 4.62 5.14 -9.56
CA PHE A 138 4.08 6.47 -9.28
C PHE A 138 4.98 7.25 -8.34
N TYR A 139 5.23 8.51 -8.68
CA TYR A 139 5.88 9.48 -7.80
C TYR A 139 4.88 9.98 -6.76
N PHE A 140 5.34 10.11 -5.51
CA PHE A 140 4.60 10.82 -4.49
C PHE A 140 4.63 12.33 -4.77
N ALA A 141 3.46 12.97 -4.84
CA ALA A 141 3.40 14.42 -4.79
C ALA A 141 3.78 14.88 -3.38
N ARG A 142 4.46 16.03 -3.26
CA ARG A 142 4.85 16.59 -1.95
C ARG A 142 3.64 16.95 -1.08
N GLU A 143 2.51 17.28 -1.70
CA GLU A 143 1.30 17.68 -1.02
C GLU A 143 0.72 16.51 -0.21
N ASN A 144 0.52 16.73 1.09
CA ASN A 144 -0.08 15.77 2.03
C ASN A 144 0.65 14.42 2.15
N PHE A 145 1.92 14.31 1.71
CA PHE A 145 2.70 13.08 1.85
C PHE A 145 2.84 12.63 3.31
N GLU A 146 3.07 13.59 4.23
CA GLU A 146 3.19 13.30 5.67
C GLU A 146 1.90 12.71 6.26
N GLU A 147 0.74 12.94 5.65
CA GLU A 147 -0.52 12.36 6.12
C GLU A 147 -0.56 10.84 5.93
N LEU A 148 0.15 10.31 4.93
CA LEU A 148 0.26 8.86 4.70
C LEU A 148 0.93 8.13 5.87
N LYS A 149 1.73 8.84 6.68
CA LYS A 149 2.42 8.27 7.85
C LYS A 149 1.51 8.11 9.06
N VAL A 150 0.36 8.81 9.09
CA VAL A 150 -0.46 8.95 10.30
C VAL A 150 -1.94 8.67 10.10
N SER A 151 -2.45 8.61 8.85
CA SER A 151 -3.87 8.37 8.58
C SER A 151 -4.07 7.16 7.65
N PRO A 152 -4.95 6.22 8.03
CA PRO A 152 -5.25 5.06 7.20
C PRO A 152 -5.91 5.46 5.88
N LEU A 153 -5.73 4.62 4.87
CA LEU A 153 -6.40 4.70 3.58
C LEU A 153 -7.83 4.20 3.68
N SER A 154 -8.76 4.90 3.02
CA SER A 154 -10.18 4.50 2.92
C SER A 154 -10.57 4.13 1.48
N ILE A 155 -10.22 4.98 0.51
CA ILE A 155 -10.56 4.79 -0.90
C ILE A 155 -9.32 5.06 -1.74
N MET A 156 -9.12 4.24 -2.75
CA MET A 156 -8.15 4.46 -3.81
C MET A 156 -8.89 4.64 -5.14
N ARG A 157 -8.66 5.76 -5.81
CA ARG A 157 -9.10 5.99 -7.20
C ARG A 157 -7.92 5.91 -8.14
N ILE A 158 -7.90 4.90 -9.01
CA ILE A 158 -6.91 4.78 -10.09
C ILE A 158 -7.50 5.42 -11.35
N LYS A 159 -6.81 6.40 -11.95
CA LYS A 159 -7.16 6.96 -13.25
C LYS A 159 -6.26 6.34 -14.33
N TYR A 160 -6.88 5.63 -15.26
CA TYR A 160 -6.24 5.04 -16.44
C TYR A 160 -6.40 5.97 -17.65
N VAL A 161 -5.85 5.55 -18.78
CA VAL A 161 -6.17 6.15 -20.09
C VAL A 161 -7.65 5.89 -20.41
N GLY A 162 -8.46 6.95 -20.37
CA GLY A 162 -9.88 6.91 -20.76
C GLY A 162 -10.85 6.34 -19.73
N ASP A 163 -10.37 5.88 -18.56
CA ASP A 163 -11.22 5.29 -17.52
C ASP A 163 -10.73 5.62 -16.10
N LYS A 164 -11.57 5.36 -15.10
CA LYS A 164 -11.24 5.47 -13.68
C LYS A 164 -11.89 4.35 -12.89
N LYS A 165 -11.19 3.87 -11.88
CA LYS A 165 -11.71 2.84 -10.96
C LYS A 165 -11.56 3.28 -9.52
N ASP A 166 -12.67 3.18 -8.79
CA ASP A 166 -12.72 3.42 -7.36
C ASP A 166 -12.69 2.10 -6.61
N ILE A 167 -11.78 1.99 -5.65
CA ILE A 167 -11.57 0.82 -4.81
C ILE A 167 -11.72 1.24 -3.36
N ILE A 168 -12.68 0.65 -2.67
CA ILE A 168 -12.80 0.79 -1.22
C ILE A 168 -11.77 -0.15 -0.60
N LEU A 169 -10.81 0.41 0.13
CA LEU A 169 -9.79 -0.37 0.82
C LEU A 169 -10.37 -0.88 2.13
N LYS A 170 -10.31 -2.19 2.34
CA LYS A 170 -10.79 -2.80 3.58
C LYS A 170 -9.74 -2.62 4.68
N ASN A 171 -10.17 -2.51 5.93
CA ASN A 171 -9.22 -2.51 7.05
C ASN A 171 -8.46 -3.83 7.17
N LYS A 172 -9.11 -4.94 6.81
CA LYS A 172 -8.54 -6.28 6.83
C LYS A 172 -8.96 -7.06 5.57
N ILE A 173 -8.03 -7.80 4.99
CA ILE A 173 -8.27 -8.80 3.96
C ILE A 173 -7.81 -10.15 4.51
N GLU A 174 -8.71 -11.12 4.59
CA GLU A 174 -8.35 -12.53 4.75
C GLU A 174 -8.33 -13.12 3.33
N SER A 175 -7.14 -13.26 2.75
CA SER A 175 -7.01 -13.55 1.33
C SER A 175 -7.34 -15.00 1.03
N GLU A 176 -8.27 -15.22 0.10
CA GLU A 176 -8.60 -16.56 -0.40
C GLU A 176 -7.45 -17.14 -1.22
N MET A 177 -6.75 -16.28 -1.97
CA MET A 177 -5.69 -16.71 -2.87
C MET A 177 -4.35 -16.95 -2.16
N MET A 178 -3.98 -16.05 -1.25
CA MET A 178 -2.69 -16.10 -0.55
C MET A 178 -2.76 -16.88 0.76
N LYS A 179 -3.97 -17.11 1.31
CA LYS A 179 -4.20 -17.74 2.63
C LYS A 179 -3.52 -16.99 3.78
N GLU A 180 -3.38 -15.69 3.63
CA GLU A 180 -2.75 -14.78 4.59
C GLU A 180 -3.69 -13.61 4.91
N THR A 181 -3.41 -12.92 6.02
CA THR A 181 -4.14 -11.72 6.42
C THR A 181 -3.34 -10.45 6.10
N TYR A 182 -4.00 -9.48 5.48
CA TYR A 182 -3.42 -8.17 5.15
C TYR A 182 -4.22 -7.03 5.78
N ILE A 183 -3.54 -5.92 6.09
CA ILE A 183 -4.13 -4.70 6.68
C ILE A 183 -3.84 -3.53 5.73
N PRO A 184 -4.55 -3.42 4.61
CA PRO A 184 -4.14 -2.52 3.55
C PRO A 184 -4.51 -1.06 3.81
N SER A 185 -5.47 -0.79 4.68
CA SER A 185 -5.75 0.56 5.17
C SER A 185 -4.51 1.21 5.79
N ASN A 186 -3.67 0.42 6.48
CA ASN A 186 -2.50 0.92 7.18
C ASN A 186 -1.21 0.83 6.34
N TYR A 187 -1.29 0.48 5.06
CA TYR A 187 -0.10 0.17 4.26
C TYR A 187 1.00 1.23 4.37
N PHE A 188 0.69 2.51 4.17
CA PHE A 188 1.74 3.54 4.26
C PHE A 188 2.21 3.79 5.69
N ILE A 189 1.33 3.69 6.70
CA ILE A 189 1.73 3.78 8.11
C ILE A 189 2.74 2.67 8.46
N ASP A 190 2.47 1.46 7.96
CA ASP A 190 3.23 0.26 8.26
C ASP A 190 4.55 0.13 7.47
N TYR A 191 4.70 0.83 6.35
CA TYR A 191 5.81 0.56 5.42
C TYR A 191 6.55 1.80 4.90
N LEU A 192 6.05 3.03 5.05
CA LEU A 192 6.70 4.20 4.46
C LEU A 192 8.10 4.44 5.05
N HIS A 193 8.29 4.19 6.35
CA HIS A 193 9.60 4.27 7.02
C HIS A 193 10.62 3.26 6.47
N CYS A 194 10.19 2.21 5.76
CA CYS A 194 11.08 1.20 5.21
C CYS A 194 11.96 1.72 4.06
N ILE A 195 11.52 2.80 3.41
CA ILE A 195 12.22 3.44 2.29
C ILE A 195 12.73 4.86 2.63
N ASP A 196 12.49 5.34 3.85
CA ASP A 196 13.04 6.62 4.30
C ASP A 196 14.57 6.53 4.37
N THR A 197 15.25 7.44 3.68
CA THR A 197 16.69 7.66 3.83
C THR A 197 16.93 8.46 5.11
N LYS A 198 17.70 7.90 6.05
CA LYS A 198 18.35 8.69 7.09
C LYS A 198 19.36 9.65 6.48
#